data_AF-G3PP70-F1
#
_entry.id   AF-G3PP70-F1
#
_cell.length_a   1.000
_cell.length_b   1.000
_cell.length_c   1.000
_cell.angle_alpha   90.00
_cell.angle_beta   90.00
_cell.angle_gamma   90.00
#
_symmetry.space_group_name_H-M   'P 1'
#
loop_
_entity.id
_entity.type
_entity.pdbx_description
1 polymer ?
#
loop_
_entity_poly.entity_id
_entity_poly.type
_entity_poly.pdbx_seq_one_letter_code
_entity_poly.pdbx_strand_id
1 'polypeptide(L)'
;LQVSAEPPVFLEVENEVSLVAGSKLSQLRCSRDGREWNTQLPSSVVTAAGSSDVLAVACQDRMLSLFSSCGRRLLPAIQLATPTSALHCSAHFVMALTARATLSVWDVQKQKALVKNESLLSILSGADATVSQSLLTQQGVPVIGLSNGKSYCFSSSLETWTLVADKGDSMVQCADFRSCLPTHDAPVSSGPLAVMQGRNLNAGRLASRLSSTPHHLQQSMTLAFLENQLTSALTLQSAAEYRHWLLIYARFLVSEGSENRLRELCKELLGPVHKSAATAWEPSTLGLRKRELLREVLPVMVENLRFQRLFTEYQDQLELLRTK
;
A
#
# COMPACT_ATOMS: atom_id res chain seq x y z
N LEU A 1 -7.69 -17.92 -0.08
CA LEU A 1 -8.89 -17.07 -0.12
C LEU A 1 -9.42 -16.93 1.30
N GLN A 2 -8.86 -16.03 2.10
CA GLN A 2 -9.52 -15.59 3.32
C GLN A 2 -10.28 -14.34 2.91
N VAL A 3 -11.46 -14.54 2.33
CA VAL A 3 -12.43 -13.46 2.17
C VAL A 3 -12.77 -13.10 3.61
N SER A 4 -12.19 -12.01 4.12
CA SER A 4 -12.74 -11.36 5.29
C SER A 4 -14.14 -10.94 4.88
N ALA A 5 -15.13 -11.80 5.16
CA ALA A 5 -16.53 -11.51 4.95
C ALA A 5 -16.95 -10.54 6.06
N GLU A 6 -16.34 -9.36 6.05
CA GLU A 6 -16.88 -8.27 6.85
C GLU A 6 -18.29 -8.01 6.30
N PRO A 7 -19.29 -8.00 7.17
CA PRO A 7 -20.67 -7.83 6.76
C PRO A 7 -20.84 -6.45 6.11
N PRO A 8 -21.68 -6.36 5.08
CA PRO A 8 -21.88 -5.11 4.36
C PRO A 8 -22.42 -4.04 5.30
N VAL A 9 -21.88 -2.83 5.18
CA VAL A 9 -22.35 -1.63 5.87
C VAL A 9 -23.18 -0.83 4.87
N PHE A 10 -24.44 -0.59 5.19
CA PHE A 10 -25.35 0.21 4.38
C PHE A 10 -25.51 1.58 4.98
N LEU A 11 -25.24 2.62 4.18
CA LEU A 11 -25.40 4.02 4.56
C LEU A 11 -26.52 4.64 3.75
N GLU A 12 -27.51 5.15 4.45
CA GLU A 12 -28.62 5.88 3.88
C GLU A 12 -28.54 7.33 4.33
N VAL A 13 -28.71 8.22 3.37
CA VAL A 13 -28.62 9.66 3.57
C VAL A 13 -29.88 10.28 3.01
N GLU A 14 -30.60 10.99 3.85
CA GLU A 14 -31.74 11.79 3.46
C GLU A 14 -31.42 13.25 3.81
N ASN A 15 -31.33 14.12 2.80
CA ASN A 15 -31.01 15.52 3.01
C ASN A 15 -32.28 16.34 3.26
N GLU A 16 -32.18 17.33 4.15
CA GLU A 16 -33.24 18.32 4.40
C GLU A 16 -34.60 17.73 4.85
N VAL A 17 -34.59 16.63 5.60
CA VAL A 17 -35.79 15.88 6.02
C VAL A 17 -36.60 16.60 7.09
N SER A 18 -35.93 17.39 7.94
CA SER A 18 -36.56 18.02 9.11
C SER A 18 -36.19 19.48 9.20
N LEU A 19 -37.16 20.34 9.54
CA LEU A 19 -36.92 21.75 9.83
C LEU A 19 -37.00 21.94 11.36
N VAL A 20 -35.89 22.30 12.00
CA VAL A 20 -35.83 22.54 13.44
C VAL A 20 -35.20 23.89 13.68
N ALA A 21 -35.89 24.77 14.41
CA ALA A 21 -35.43 26.13 14.72
C ALA A 21 -34.99 26.94 13.47
N GLY A 22 -35.67 26.74 12.34
CA GLY A 22 -35.36 27.43 11.07
C GLY A 22 -34.23 26.80 10.25
N SER A 23 -33.55 25.78 10.77
CA SER A 23 -32.49 25.05 10.07
C SER A 23 -33.00 23.74 9.50
N LYS A 24 -32.65 23.45 8.25
CA LYS A 24 -32.89 22.16 7.61
C LYS A 24 -31.84 21.15 8.10
N LEU A 25 -32.29 20.01 8.59
CA LEU A 25 -31.45 18.92 9.06
C LEU A 25 -31.47 17.77 8.06
N SER A 26 -30.32 17.11 7.94
CA SER A 26 -30.15 15.91 7.14
C SER A 26 -29.99 14.71 8.04
N GLN A 27 -30.61 13.60 7.68
CA GLN A 27 -30.54 12.36 8.44
C GLN A 27 -29.52 11.41 7.81
N LEU A 28 -28.67 10.83 8.65
CA LEU A 28 -27.80 9.73 8.30
C LEU A 28 -28.29 8.49 9.05
N ARG A 29 -28.48 7.38 8.33
CA ARG A 29 -28.76 6.06 8.89
C ARG A 29 -27.67 5.09 8.46
N CYS A 30 -27.25 4.25 9.39
CA CYS A 30 -26.29 3.19 9.15
C CYS A 30 -26.87 1.87 9.63
N SER A 31 -26.82 0.85 8.77
CA SER A 31 -27.24 -0.51 9.08
C SER A 31 -26.07 -1.47 8.84
N ARG A 32 -25.78 -2.30 9.86
CA ARG A 32 -24.72 -3.32 9.83
C ARG A 32 -25.13 -4.47 10.74
N ASP A 33 -25.14 -5.71 10.23
CA ASP A 33 -25.48 -6.91 11.01
C ASP A 33 -26.81 -6.82 11.77
N GLY A 34 -27.83 -6.20 11.17
CA GLY A 34 -29.12 -5.96 11.82
C GLY A 34 -29.08 -4.95 12.97
N ARG A 35 -27.94 -4.32 13.23
CA ARG A 35 -27.84 -3.15 14.12
C ARG A 35 -28.01 -1.89 13.29
N GLU A 36 -28.91 -1.05 13.74
CA GLU A 36 -29.18 0.23 13.10
C GLU A 36 -28.97 1.37 14.07
N TRP A 37 -28.41 2.46 13.56
CA TRP A 37 -28.39 3.73 14.25
C TRP A 37 -28.64 4.85 13.25
N ASN A 38 -29.13 5.98 13.77
CA ASN A 38 -29.28 7.19 12.98
C ASN A 38 -28.79 8.42 13.74
N THR A 39 -28.47 9.47 13.01
CA THR A 39 -28.08 10.76 13.57
C THR A 39 -28.49 11.90 12.64
N GLN A 40 -28.52 13.11 13.17
CA GLN A 40 -28.86 14.33 12.43
C GLN A 40 -27.59 15.15 12.16
N LEU A 41 -27.51 15.73 10.98
CA LEU A 41 -26.46 16.66 10.56
C LEU A 41 -27.09 18.02 10.21
N PRO A 42 -26.42 19.14 10.54
CA PRO A 42 -26.95 20.49 10.33
C PRO A 42 -26.85 20.99 8.88
N SER A 43 -26.29 20.17 7.97
CA SER A 43 -26.05 20.53 6.58
C SER A 43 -26.24 19.30 5.68
N SER A 44 -26.60 19.55 4.42
CA SER A 44 -26.75 18.52 3.40
C SER A 44 -25.45 17.75 3.20
N VAL A 45 -25.56 16.43 3.30
CA VAL A 45 -24.47 15.48 3.06
C VAL A 45 -24.21 15.39 1.56
N VAL A 46 -22.93 15.54 1.19
CA VAL A 46 -22.45 15.46 -0.19
C VAL A 46 -21.88 14.08 -0.49
N THR A 47 -21.12 13.51 0.43
CA THR A 47 -20.56 12.16 0.30
C THR A 47 -20.34 11.54 1.67
N ALA A 48 -20.44 10.21 1.73
CA ALA A 48 -20.14 9.42 2.92
C ALA A 48 -19.25 8.23 2.54
N ALA A 49 -18.44 7.78 3.49
CA ALA A 49 -17.60 6.60 3.35
C ALA A 49 -17.51 5.87 4.69
N GLY A 50 -17.32 4.56 4.67
CA GLY A 50 -17.29 3.74 5.88
C GLY A 50 -16.28 2.60 5.79
N SER A 51 -15.86 2.14 6.96
CA SER A 51 -15.06 0.95 7.19
C SER A 51 -15.67 0.17 8.36
N SER A 52 -15.03 -0.92 8.79
CA SER A 52 -15.46 -1.63 9.99
C SER A 52 -15.30 -0.83 11.29
N ASP A 53 -14.44 0.19 11.33
CA ASP A 53 -14.13 0.98 12.54
C ASP A 53 -14.76 2.38 12.55
N VAL A 54 -14.69 3.07 11.41
CA VAL A 54 -15.08 4.49 11.28
C VAL A 54 -15.98 4.74 10.09
N LEU A 55 -16.88 5.70 10.29
CA LEU A 55 -17.72 6.28 9.26
C LEU A 55 -17.45 7.78 9.16
N ALA A 56 -17.33 8.26 7.92
CA ALA A 56 -17.04 9.65 7.60
C ALA A 56 -18.12 10.23 6.70
N VAL A 57 -18.55 11.45 6.98
CA VAL A 57 -19.57 12.19 6.22
C VAL A 57 -19.09 13.59 5.95
N ALA A 58 -19.04 13.99 4.69
CA ALA A 58 -18.73 15.34 4.28
C ALA A 58 -20.00 16.08 3.84
N CYS A 59 -20.19 17.30 4.35
CA CYS A 59 -21.35 18.14 4.11
C CYS A 59 -21.03 19.33 3.20
N GLN A 60 -22.08 19.98 2.69
CA GLN A 60 -22.00 21.09 1.74
C GLN A 60 -21.32 22.35 2.33
N ASP A 61 -21.41 22.53 3.65
CA ASP A 61 -20.70 23.56 4.41
C ASP A 61 -19.19 23.29 4.60
N ARG A 62 -18.68 22.22 3.96
CA ARG A 62 -17.30 21.71 4.04
C ARG A 62 -16.95 21.13 5.42
N MET A 63 -17.95 20.77 6.23
CA MET A 63 -17.72 20.05 7.46
C MET A 63 -17.57 18.54 7.20
N LEU A 64 -16.52 17.94 7.76
CA LEU A 64 -16.31 16.50 7.81
C LEU A 64 -16.63 15.98 9.21
N SER A 65 -17.68 15.17 9.32
CA SER A 65 -18.10 14.51 10.56
C SER A 65 -17.65 13.06 10.59
N LEU A 66 -17.13 12.61 11.74
CA LEU A 66 -16.63 11.26 11.95
C LEU A 66 -17.40 10.55 13.07
N PHE A 67 -17.82 9.31 12.80
CA PHE A 67 -18.64 8.49 13.69
C PHE A 67 -18.02 7.11 13.89
N SER A 68 -18.22 6.53 15.07
CA SER A 68 -17.91 5.13 15.33
C SER A 68 -18.87 4.21 14.57
N SER A 69 -18.55 2.92 14.52
CA SER A 69 -19.44 1.88 14.00
C SER A 69 -20.83 1.83 14.67
N CYS A 70 -20.97 2.35 15.89
CA CYS A 70 -22.24 2.47 16.62
C CYS A 70 -22.87 3.87 16.61
N GLY A 71 -22.40 4.79 15.76
CA GLY A 71 -23.03 6.10 15.56
C GLY A 71 -22.61 7.20 16.54
N ARG A 72 -21.65 6.93 17.43
CA ARG A 72 -21.11 7.96 18.33
C ARG A 72 -20.16 8.87 17.56
N ARG A 73 -20.35 10.18 17.68
CA ARG A 73 -19.40 11.17 17.14
C ARG A 73 -18.02 11.00 17.79
N LEU A 74 -16.97 10.90 16.96
CA LEU A 74 -15.61 10.62 17.43
C LEU A 74 -14.82 11.87 17.79
N LEU A 75 -15.06 12.98 17.08
CA LEU A 75 -14.46 14.30 17.32
C LEU A 75 -15.38 15.42 16.79
N PRO A 76 -15.14 16.68 17.19
CA PRO A 76 -15.77 17.84 16.56
C PRO A 76 -15.59 17.81 15.03
N ALA A 77 -16.56 18.34 14.29
CA ALA A 77 -16.49 18.32 12.82
C ALA A 77 -15.25 19.07 12.32
N ILE A 78 -14.53 18.46 11.36
CA ILE A 78 -13.33 19.05 10.77
C ILE A 78 -13.76 19.99 9.65
N GLN A 79 -13.33 21.26 9.71
CA GLN A 79 -13.51 22.21 8.63
C GLN A 79 -12.52 21.90 7.48
N LEU A 80 -13.04 21.50 6.32
CA LEU A 80 -12.24 21.32 5.11
C LEU A 80 -12.03 22.66 4.41
N ALA A 81 -10.85 22.81 3.79
CA ALA A 81 -10.47 24.04 3.08
C ALA A 81 -11.39 24.30 1.87
N THR A 82 -11.70 23.25 1.11
CA THR A 82 -12.61 23.30 -0.04
C THR A 82 -13.56 22.10 -0.03
N PRO A 83 -14.67 22.15 -0.80
CA PRO A 83 -15.64 21.05 -0.82
C PRO A 83 -15.00 19.71 -1.15
N THR A 84 -15.50 18.64 -0.52
CA THR A 84 -15.04 17.27 -0.77
C THR A 84 -15.47 16.79 -2.15
N SER A 85 -14.55 16.18 -2.88
CA SER A 85 -14.80 15.50 -4.15
C SER A 85 -14.88 13.98 -3.98
N ALA A 86 -14.06 13.40 -3.11
CA ALA A 86 -14.10 11.97 -2.80
C ALA A 86 -13.68 11.73 -1.35
N LEU A 87 -14.23 10.67 -0.74
CA LEU A 87 -14.00 10.32 0.65
C LEU A 87 -13.76 8.81 0.76
N HIS A 88 -12.77 8.41 1.55
CA HIS A 88 -12.42 7.01 1.74
C HIS A 88 -12.18 6.73 3.22
N CYS A 89 -12.60 5.54 3.66
CA CYS A 89 -12.31 5.02 4.98
C CYS A 89 -11.65 3.64 4.83
N SER A 90 -10.62 3.36 5.61
CA SER A 90 -9.94 2.06 5.63
C SER A 90 -9.37 1.83 7.02
N ALA A 91 -9.80 0.76 7.70
CA ALA A 91 -9.61 0.60 9.15
C ALA A 91 -10.00 1.91 9.88
N HIS A 92 -9.14 2.46 10.74
CA HIS A 92 -9.37 3.72 11.45
C HIS A 92 -8.85 4.97 10.70
N PHE A 93 -8.49 4.84 9.42
CA PHE A 93 -7.99 5.95 8.60
C PHE A 93 -9.09 6.54 7.74
N VAL A 94 -9.07 7.87 7.61
CA VAL A 94 -9.98 8.62 6.74
C VAL A 94 -9.16 9.46 5.79
N MET A 95 -9.50 9.41 4.50
CA MET A 95 -8.91 10.23 3.45
C MET A 95 -9.97 11.09 2.79
N ALA A 96 -9.72 12.39 2.68
CA ALA A 96 -10.54 13.32 1.92
C ALA A 96 -9.75 13.91 0.74
N LEU A 97 -10.34 13.81 -0.44
CA LEU A 97 -9.94 14.52 -1.65
C LEU A 97 -10.87 15.69 -1.86
N THR A 98 -10.34 16.87 -2.11
CA THR A 98 -11.13 18.11 -2.25
C THR A 98 -11.18 18.59 -3.70
N ALA A 99 -12.15 19.48 -3.99
CA ALA A 99 -12.37 20.05 -5.31
C ALA A 99 -11.18 20.87 -5.84
N ARG A 100 -10.25 21.31 -4.98
CA ARG A 100 -8.99 21.95 -5.38
C ARG A 100 -7.83 20.96 -5.59
N ALA A 101 -8.15 19.68 -5.80
CA ALA A 101 -7.17 18.62 -5.97
C ALA A 101 -6.15 18.59 -4.82
N THR A 102 -6.64 18.74 -3.58
CA THR A 102 -5.83 18.53 -2.38
C THR A 102 -6.30 17.27 -1.65
N LEU A 103 -5.37 16.63 -0.95
CA LEU A 103 -5.58 15.37 -0.23
C LEU A 103 -5.20 15.55 1.24
N SER A 104 -6.03 15.01 2.12
CA SER A 104 -5.71 14.91 3.56
C SER A 104 -6.03 13.51 4.07
N VAL A 105 -5.21 13.01 4.98
CA VAL A 105 -5.39 11.71 5.63
C VAL A 105 -5.25 11.88 7.14
N TRP A 106 -6.18 11.28 7.87
CA TRP A 106 -6.19 11.27 9.33
C TRP A 106 -6.22 9.85 9.87
N ASP A 107 -5.39 9.60 10.87
CA ASP A 107 -5.53 8.50 11.81
C ASP A 107 -6.52 8.95 12.89
N VAL A 108 -7.74 8.44 12.82
CA VAL A 108 -8.83 8.85 13.72
C VAL A 108 -8.66 8.25 15.10
N GLN A 109 -8.04 7.06 15.19
CA GLN A 109 -7.79 6.38 16.46
C GLN A 109 -6.74 7.12 17.29
N LYS A 110 -5.64 7.57 16.65
CA LYS A 110 -4.59 8.37 17.28
C LYS A 110 -4.84 9.87 17.24
N GLN A 111 -5.92 10.30 16.60
CA GLN A 111 -6.27 11.71 16.38
C GLN A 111 -5.10 12.51 15.78
N LYS A 112 -4.47 11.97 14.74
CA LYS A 112 -3.28 12.56 14.09
C LYS A 112 -3.50 12.71 12.59
N ALA A 113 -3.10 13.85 12.03
CA ALA A 113 -2.98 14.00 10.58
C ALA A 113 -1.74 13.27 10.07
N LEU A 114 -1.92 12.41 9.07
CA LEU A 114 -0.83 11.71 8.36
C LEU A 114 -0.41 12.45 7.09
N VAL A 115 -1.36 13.14 6.46
CA VAL A 115 -1.15 13.98 5.28
C VAL A 115 -2.03 15.22 5.43
N LYS A 116 -1.45 16.41 5.29
CA LYS A 116 -2.14 17.68 5.60
C LYS A 116 -2.29 18.54 4.35
N ASN A 117 -3.47 18.47 3.73
CA ASN A 117 -3.86 19.32 2.59
C ASN A 117 -2.81 19.36 1.47
N GLU A 118 -2.26 18.18 1.13
CA GLU A 118 -1.23 18.04 0.11
C GLU A 118 -1.82 18.21 -1.28
N SER A 119 -1.14 18.99 -2.12
CA SER A 119 -1.59 19.25 -3.49
C SER A 119 -1.27 18.08 -4.41
N LEU A 120 -2.24 17.66 -5.23
CA LEU A 120 -2.04 16.69 -6.30
C LEU A 120 -1.43 17.32 -7.55
N LEU A 121 -1.33 18.65 -7.64
CA LEU A 121 -0.85 19.33 -8.84
C LEU A 121 0.59 18.93 -9.22
N SER A 122 1.42 18.54 -8.25
CA SER A 122 2.78 18.05 -8.49
C SER A 122 2.79 16.75 -9.31
N ILE A 123 1.84 15.84 -9.07
CA ILE A 123 1.72 14.57 -9.80
C ILE A 123 0.79 14.66 -11.01
N LEU A 124 -0.13 15.63 -11.05
CA LEU A 124 -0.99 15.92 -12.21
C LEU A 124 -0.26 16.70 -13.32
N SER A 125 1.07 16.56 -13.41
CA SER A 125 1.90 17.25 -14.39
C SER A 125 1.75 16.61 -15.77
N GLY A 126 1.09 17.32 -16.70
CA GLY A 126 0.85 16.91 -18.08
C GLY A 126 -0.49 17.44 -18.58
N ALA A 127 -0.62 17.76 -19.87
CA ALA A 127 -1.70 18.59 -20.38
C ALA A 127 -3.13 18.03 -20.17
N ASP A 128 -3.33 16.74 -19.87
CA ASP A 128 -4.68 16.14 -19.72
C ASP A 128 -4.73 14.98 -18.68
N ALA A 129 -3.77 14.90 -17.75
CA ALA A 129 -3.78 13.83 -16.75
C ALA A 129 -4.90 14.06 -15.72
N THR A 130 -5.81 13.10 -15.57
CA THR A 130 -6.89 13.12 -14.57
C THR A 130 -6.68 12.02 -13.53
N VAL A 131 -7.28 12.19 -12.36
CA VAL A 131 -7.32 11.12 -11.35
C VAL A 131 -8.29 10.05 -11.84
N SER A 132 -7.78 8.86 -12.14
CA SER A 132 -8.57 7.70 -12.57
C SER A 132 -8.95 6.79 -11.41
N GLN A 133 -8.14 6.78 -10.35
CA GLN A 133 -8.35 5.94 -9.17
C GLN A 133 -7.79 6.62 -7.91
N SER A 134 -8.50 6.49 -6.79
CA SER A 134 -8.01 6.86 -5.47
C SER A 134 -8.24 5.71 -4.49
N LEU A 135 -7.23 5.42 -3.67
CA LEU A 135 -7.24 4.31 -2.74
C LEU A 135 -6.57 4.72 -1.43
N LEU A 136 -7.05 4.16 -0.31
CA LEU A 136 -6.45 4.29 1.01
C LEU A 136 -6.13 2.89 1.54
N THR A 137 -4.86 2.61 1.81
CA THR A 137 -4.45 1.31 2.37
C THR A 137 -4.93 1.15 3.81
N GLN A 138 -4.94 -0.09 4.31
CA GLN A 138 -5.26 -0.37 5.72
C GLN A 138 -4.21 0.19 6.70
N GLN A 139 -3.07 0.66 6.19
CA GLN A 139 -1.99 1.30 6.95
C GLN A 139 -2.04 2.83 6.83
N GLY A 140 -3.06 3.39 6.18
CA GLY A 140 -3.25 4.83 6.04
C GLY A 140 -2.40 5.48 4.94
N VAL A 141 -1.87 4.70 3.99
CA VAL A 141 -1.12 5.22 2.84
C VAL A 141 -2.11 5.60 1.72
N PRO A 142 -2.16 6.86 1.28
CA PRO A 142 -2.98 7.25 0.15
C PRO A 142 -2.28 6.91 -1.17
N VAL A 143 -3.06 6.44 -2.14
CA VAL A 143 -2.58 6.08 -3.48
C VAL A 143 -3.49 6.69 -4.54
N ILE A 144 -2.89 7.36 -5.51
CA ILE A 144 -3.55 8.06 -6.61
C ILE A 144 -3.09 7.46 -7.94
N GLY A 145 -4.02 6.86 -8.66
CA GLY A 145 -3.85 6.44 -10.05
C GLY A 145 -4.30 7.54 -11.01
N LEU A 146 -3.51 7.77 -12.04
CA LEU A 146 -3.77 8.76 -13.08
C LEU A 146 -4.21 8.11 -14.38
N SER A 147 -4.87 8.87 -15.24
CA SER A 147 -5.32 8.42 -16.57
C SER A 147 -4.19 8.02 -17.51
N ASN A 148 -2.98 8.56 -17.29
CA ASN A 148 -1.77 8.22 -18.05
C ASN A 148 -1.12 6.88 -17.65
N GLY A 149 -1.75 6.12 -16.74
CA GLY A 149 -1.25 4.82 -16.30
C GLY A 149 -0.24 4.86 -15.15
N LYS A 150 0.16 6.06 -14.70
CA LYS A 150 1.04 6.24 -13.53
C LYS A 150 0.24 6.20 -12.24
N SER A 151 0.83 5.62 -11.20
CA SER A 151 0.27 5.54 -9.87
C SER A 151 1.29 6.03 -8.85
N TYR A 152 0.86 6.97 -8.02
CA TYR A 152 1.68 7.59 -6.99
C TYR A 152 1.11 7.28 -5.61
N CYS A 153 1.98 7.06 -4.62
CA CYS A 153 1.58 7.09 -3.22
C CYS A 153 2.30 8.23 -2.50
N PHE A 154 1.72 8.72 -1.41
CA PHE A 154 2.36 9.72 -0.59
C PHE A 154 3.09 9.05 0.58
N SER A 155 4.40 9.27 0.69
CA SER A 155 5.20 8.80 1.82
C SER A 155 5.16 9.84 2.94
N SER A 156 4.43 9.57 4.02
CA SER A 156 4.36 10.48 5.18
C SER A 156 5.73 10.68 5.87
N SER A 157 6.65 9.72 5.77
CA SER A 157 7.99 9.85 6.36
C SER A 157 8.92 10.73 5.53
N LEU A 158 8.73 10.78 4.21
CA LEU A 158 9.53 11.59 3.29
C LEU A 158 8.81 12.88 2.86
N GLU A 159 7.54 13.03 3.24
CA GLU A 159 6.66 14.13 2.85
C GLU A 159 6.64 14.38 1.34
N THR A 160 6.60 13.30 0.54
CA THR A 160 6.69 13.39 -0.92
C THR A 160 5.85 12.34 -1.64
N TRP A 161 5.51 12.64 -2.90
CA TRP A 161 4.88 11.70 -3.81
C TRP A 161 5.92 10.80 -4.46
N THR A 162 5.71 9.48 -4.35
CA THR A 162 6.58 8.46 -4.95
C THR A 162 5.80 7.67 -6.00
N LEU A 163 6.39 7.51 -7.18
CA LEU A 163 5.84 6.65 -8.24
C LEU A 163 5.98 5.18 -7.84
N VAL A 164 4.87 4.45 -7.77
CA VAL A 164 4.83 3.03 -7.39
C VAL A 164 4.42 2.10 -8.54
N ALA A 165 3.82 2.63 -9.58
CA ALA A 165 3.54 1.89 -10.80
C ALA A 165 3.46 2.81 -12.01
N ASP A 166 3.99 2.35 -13.14
CA ASP A 166 3.80 2.96 -14.45
C ASP A 166 3.47 1.86 -15.46
N LYS A 167 2.21 1.84 -15.92
CA LYS A 167 1.74 0.83 -16.89
C LYS A 167 2.35 1.00 -18.28
N GLY A 168 2.87 2.19 -18.60
CA GLY A 168 3.51 2.50 -19.87
C GLY A 168 5.02 2.25 -19.87
N ASP A 169 5.62 1.90 -18.73
CA ASP A 169 7.06 1.73 -18.62
C ASP A 169 7.54 0.47 -19.39
N SER A 170 8.39 0.71 -20.39
CA SER A 170 9.02 -0.32 -21.21
C SER A 170 9.84 -1.33 -20.40
N MET A 171 10.40 -0.93 -19.25
CA MET A 171 11.16 -1.84 -18.38
C MET A 171 10.26 -2.92 -17.79
N VAL A 172 9.03 -2.56 -17.40
CA VAL A 172 8.03 -3.50 -16.88
C VAL A 172 7.66 -4.53 -17.96
N GLN A 173 7.59 -4.12 -19.22
CA GLN A 173 7.19 -5.00 -20.33
C GLN A 173 8.27 -6.02 -20.70
N CYS A 174 9.55 -5.70 -20.46
CA CYS A 174 10.68 -6.55 -20.82
C CYS A 174 11.19 -7.44 -19.67
N ALA A 175 10.69 -7.24 -18.45
CA ALA A 175 11.14 -8.01 -17.28
C ALA A 175 10.77 -9.50 -17.38
N ASP A 176 11.77 -10.38 -17.28
CA ASP A 176 11.60 -11.84 -17.29
C ASP A 176 12.11 -12.48 -16.00
N PHE A 177 11.18 -12.70 -15.08
CA PHE A 177 11.42 -13.36 -13.79
C PHE A 177 10.56 -14.63 -13.66
N ARG A 178 10.11 -15.22 -14.78
CA ARG A 178 9.19 -16.37 -14.76
C ARG A 178 9.81 -17.59 -14.08
N SER A 179 11.10 -17.82 -14.31
CA SER A 179 11.88 -18.88 -13.65
C SER A 179 11.94 -18.71 -12.13
N CYS A 180 11.72 -17.50 -11.63
CA CYS A 180 11.78 -17.14 -10.21
C CYS A 180 10.41 -17.20 -9.53
N LEU A 181 9.33 -17.49 -10.27
CA LEU A 181 8.00 -17.67 -9.70
C LEU A 181 7.91 -19.07 -9.05
N PRO A 182 7.25 -19.20 -7.88
CA PRO A 182 7.00 -20.51 -7.29
C PRO A 182 6.14 -21.37 -8.25
N THR A 183 6.50 -22.65 -8.37
CA THR A 183 5.87 -23.64 -9.28
C THR A 183 4.45 -24.03 -8.90
N HIS A 184 4.00 -23.72 -7.69
CA HIS A 184 2.64 -23.97 -7.22
C HIS A 184 1.81 -22.69 -7.31
N ASP A 185 0.53 -22.84 -7.69
CA ASP A 185 -0.51 -21.80 -7.76
C ASP A 185 -0.76 -21.10 -6.40
N ALA A 186 0.26 -20.42 -5.88
CA ALA A 186 0.11 -19.50 -4.78
C ALA A 186 -0.74 -18.33 -5.31
N PRO A 187 -1.84 -17.98 -4.64
CA PRO A 187 -2.65 -16.83 -5.07
C PRO A 187 -1.73 -15.61 -5.11
N VAL A 188 -1.68 -14.96 -6.28
CA VAL A 188 -0.98 -13.68 -6.45
C VAL A 188 -1.38 -12.79 -5.28
N SER A 189 -0.38 -12.28 -4.56
CA SER A 189 -0.61 -11.42 -3.39
C SER A 189 -1.57 -10.31 -3.80
N SER A 190 -2.77 -10.32 -3.23
CA SER A 190 -3.80 -9.32 -3.51
C SER A 190 -3.59 -8.16 -2.56
N GLY A 191 -2.69 -7.25 -2.93
CA GLY A 191 -2.39 -6.05 -2.16
C GLY A 191 -2.55 -4.77 -2.99
N PRO A 192 -2.32 -3.59 -2.37
CA PRO A 192 -2.48 -2.30 -3.03
C PRO A 192 -1.59 -2.17 -4.27
N LEU A 193 -0.37 -2.72 -4.28
CA LEU A 193 0.51 -2.63 -5.45
C LEU A 193 -0.09 -3.38 -6.63
N ALA A 194 -0.53 -4.62 -6.41
CA ALA A 194 -1.18 -5.45 -7.42
C ALA A 194 -2.47 -4.80 -7.96
N VAL A 195 -3.26 -4.13 -7.11
CA VAL A 195 -4.46 -3.39 -7.54
C VAL A 195 -4.10 -2.25 -8.48
N MET A 196 -3.10 -1.43 -8.14
CA MET A 196 -2.69 -0.28 -8.97
C MET A 196 -2.06 -0.71 -10.29
N GLN A 197 -1.23 -1.75 -10.25
CA GLN A 197 -0.59 -2.34 -11.44
C GLN A 197 -1.62 -3.05 -12.33
N GLY A 198 -2.74 -3.49 -11.76
CA GLY A 198 -3.77 -4.28 -12.44
C GLY A 198 -3.28 -5.68 -12.80
N ARG A 199 -4.05 -6.40 -13.61
CA ARG A 199 -3.70 -7.75 -14.12
C ARG A 199 -2.49 -7.77 -15.08
N ASN A 200 -1.79 -6.65 -15.25
CA ASN A 200 -0.65 -6.51 -16.18
C ASN A 200 0.67 -7.09 -15.64
N LEU A 201 0.69 -7.69 -14.44
CA LEU A 201 1.79 -8.54 -13.97
C LEU A 201 1.94 -9.86 -14.75
N ASN A 202 1.33 -9.97 -15.94
CA ASN A 202 1.75 -10.91 -16.97
C ASN A 202 3.08 -10.48 -17.65
N ALA A 203 3.79 -9.44 -17.17
CA ALA A 203 5.13 -9.04 -17.62
C ALA A 203 6.08 -10.25 -17.82
N GLY A 204 6.26 -11.09 -16.80
CA GLY A 204 7.05 -12.33 -16.92
C GLY A 204 6.45 -13.39 -17.85
N ARG A 205 5.17 -13.28 -18.21
CA ARG A 205 4.50 -14.17 -19.19
C ARG A 205 4.64 -13.68 -20.63
N LEU A 206 4.88 -12.39 -20.85
CA LEU A 206 4.92 -11.75 -22.17
C LEU A 206 6.35 -11.46 -22.66
N ALA A 207 7.31 -11.22 -21.76
CA ALA A 207 8.70 -10.89 -22.12
C ALA A 207 9.38 -11.96 -22.98
N SER A 208 9.12 -13.25 -22.70
CA SER A 208 9.69 -14.39 -23.44
C SER A 208 9.17 -14.58 -24.86
N ARG A 209 8.06 -13.94 -25.26
CA ARG A 209 7.42 -14.19 -26.56
C ARG A 209 7.61 -13.09 -27.59
N LEU A 210 8.12 -11.92 -27.22
CA LEU A 210 8.07 -10.72 -28.08
C LEU A 210 9.35 -9.87 -28.13
N SER A 211 10.38 -10.16 -27.34
CA SER A 211 11.55 -9.27 -27.27
C SER A 211 12.73 -9.78 -28.12
N SER A 212 13.19 -8.95 -29.07
CA SER A 212 14.50 -9.06 -29.72
C SER A 212 15.64 -8.53 -28.82
N THR A 213 15.35 -8.38 -27.53
CA THR A 213 16.21 -7.70 -26.57
C THR A 213 17.37 -8.62 -26.20
N PRO A 214 18.62 -8.14 -26.26
CA PRO A 214 19.77 -8.89 -25.76
C PRO A 214 19.59 -9.33 -24.31
N HIS A 215 19.96 -10.58 -24.01
CA HIS A 215 19.78 -11.20 -22.69
C HIS A 215 20.33 -10.34 -21.53
N HIS A 216 21.50 -9.73 -21.70
CA HIS A 216 22.11 -8.88 -20.67
C HIS A 216 21.29 -7.61 -20.36
N LEU A 217 20.65 -7.02 -21.37
CA LEU A 217 19.75 -5.88 -21.16
C LEU A 217 18.47 -6.33 -20.47
N GLN A 218 17.94 -7.49 -20.87
CA GLN A 218 16.76 -8.08 -20.22
C GLN A 218 17.00 -8.39 -18.74
N GLN A 219 18.17 -8.94 -18.40
CA GLN A 219 18.59 -9.16 -17.01
C GLN A 219 18.62 -7.84 -16.23
N SER A 220 19.26 -6.80 -16.78
CA SER A 220 19.35 -5.49 -16.13
C SER A 220 17.98 -4.84 -15.91
N MET A 221 17.08 -4.94 -16.89
CA MET A 221 15.72 -4.42 -16.78
C MET A 221 14.89 -5.20 -15.76
N THR A 222 15.01 -6.53 -15.75
CA THR A 222 14.33 -7.39 -14.77
C THR A 222 14.77 -7.07 -13.36
N LEU A 223 16.08 -6.86 -13.15
CA LEU A 223 16.62 -6.48 -11.85
C LEU A 223 16.04 -5.14 -11.36
N ALA A 224 16.11 -4.10 -12.19
CA ALA A 224 15.59 -2.78 -11.84
C ALA A 224 14.08 -2.83 -11.54
N PHE A 225 13.33 -3.64 -12.31
CA PHE A 225 11.93 -3.90 -12.05
C PHE A 225 11.71 -4.53 -10.66
N LEU A 226 12.44 -5.60 -10.31
CA LEU A 226 12.28 -6.27 -9.02
C LEU A 226 12.66 -5.38 -7.83
N GLU A 227 13.71 -4.57 -7.96
CA GLU A 227 14.11 -3.56 -6.96
C GLU A 227 13.00 -2.50 -6.79
N ASN A 228 12.37 -2.06 -7.88
CA ASN A 228 11.22 -1.15 -7.84
C ASN A 228 9.98 -1.79 -7.19
N GLN A 229 9.72 -3.08 -7.43
CA GLN A 229 8.60 -3.79 -6.80
C GLN A 229 8.78 -3.89 -5.27
N LEU A 230 10.00 -4.19 -4.82
CA LEU A 230 10.37 -4.24 -3.40
C LEU A 230 10.16 -2.89 -2.70
N THR A 231 10.72 -1.83 -3.28
CA THR A 231 10.63 -0.47 -2.72
C THR A 231 9.21 0.08 -2.78
N SER A 232 8.44 -0.24 -3.82
CA SER A 232 7.03 0.13 -3.93
C SER A 232 6.17 -0.58 -2.88
N ALA A 233 6.35 -1.88 -2.68
CA ALA A 233 5.64 -2.63 -1.65
C ALA A 233 5.97 -2.12 -0.23
N LEU A 234 7.23 -1.72 0.01
CA LEU A 234 7.66 -1.11 1.27
C LEU A 234 6.97 0.24 1.50
N THR A 235 6.95 1.11 0.49
CA THR A 235 6.33 2.44 0.58
C THR A 235 4.81 2.34 0.78
N LEU A 236 4.17 1.35 0.15
CA LEU A 236 2.75 1.04 0.34
C LEU A 236 2.44 0.36 1.68
N GLN A 237 3.46 0.03 2.46
CA GLN A 237 3.38 -0.71 3.72
C GLN A 237 2.67 -2.06 3.59
N SER A 238 2.84 -2.72 2.45
CA SER A 238 2.21 -4.00 2.12
C SER A 238 3.15 -5.16 2.46
N ALA A 239 3.03 -5.70 3.68
CA ALA A 239 3.91 -6.76 4.18
C ALA A 239 3.89 -8.02 3.29
N ALA A 240 2.70 -8.44 2.86
CA ALA A 240 2.54 -9.63 2.02
C ALA A 240 3.20 -9.46 0.64
N GLU A 241 3.04 -8.29 0.02
CA GLU A 241 3.65 -7.99 -1.27
C GLU A 241 5.17 -7.82 -1.14
N TYR A 242 5.66 -7.19 -0.06
CA TYR A 242 7.08 -7.06 0.20
C TYR A 242 7.75 -8.43 0.32
N ARG A 243 7.20 -9.34 1.14
CA ARG A 243 7.70 -10.72 1.26
C ARG A 243 7.66 -11.47 -0.08
N HIS A 244 6.57 -11.32 -0.83
CA HIS A 244 6.43 -11.95 -2.15
C HIS A 244 7.54 -11.52 -3.12
N TRP A 245 7.72 -10.21 -3.30
CA TRP A 245 8.72 -9.66 -4.21
C TRP A 245 10.15 -9.90 -3.73
N LEU A 246 10.39 -9.93 -2.41
CA LEU A 246 11.68 -10.27 -1.82
C LEU A 246 12.16 -11.67 -2.21
N LEU A 247 11.27 -12.66 -2.15
CA LEU A 247 11.63 -14.03 -2.50
C LEU A 247 11.86 -14.20 -4.00
N ILE A 248 11.12 -13.49 -4.85
CA ILE A 248 11.35 -13.47 -6.31
C ILE A 248 12.69 -12.80 -6.61
N TYR A 249 12.99 -11.66 -5.97
CA TYR A 249 14.26 -10.96 -6.11
C TYR A 249 15.44 -11.84 -5.66
N ALA A 250 15.34 -12.52 -4.52
CA ALA A 250 16.38 -13.44 -4.05
C ALA A 250 16.63 -14.60 -5.04
N ARG A 251 15.56 -15.22 -5.57
CA ARG A 251 15.67 -16.25 -6.62
C ARG A 251 16.38 -15.72 -7.87
N PHE A 252 16.03 -14.51 -8.30
CA PHE A 252 16.66 -13.87 -9.44
C PHE A 252 18.14 -13.57 -9.21
N LEU A 253 18.52 -13.07 -8.02
CA LEU A 253 19.93 -12.86 -7.70
C LEU A 253 20.75 -14.16 -7.73
N VAL A 254 20.14 -15.26 -7.29
CA VAL A 254 20.76 -16.60 -7.31
C VAL A 254 20.86 -17.16 -8.74
N SER A 255 19.84 -16.98 -9.59
CA SER A 255 19.90 -17.41 -10.99
C SER A 255 20.97 -16.65 -11.78
N GLU A 256 21.05 -15.33 -11.56
CA GLU A 256 22.00 -14.46 -12.27
C GLU A 256 23.42 -14.48 -11.67
N GLY A 257 23.62 -15.15 -10.53
CA GLY A 257 24.95 -15.23 -9.91
C GLY A 257 25.43 -13.90 -9.30
N SER A 258 24.51 -13.02 -8.88
CA SER A 258 24.80 -11.68 -8.34
C SER A 258 25.19 -11.71 -6.86
N GLU A 259 26.41 -12.16 -6.55
CA GLU A 259 26.87 -12.36 -5.16
C GLU A 259 26.85 -11.09 -4.30
N ASN A 260 27.27 -9.94 -4.83
CA ASN A 260 27.39 -8.70 -4.05
C ASN A 260 26.03 -8.24 -3.50
N ARG A 261 25.00 -8.20 -4.35
CA ARG A 261 23.63 -7.83 -3.97
C ARG A 261 23.00 -8.86 -3.04
N LEU A 262 23.26 -10.15 -3.28
CA LEU A 262 22.75 -11.22 -2.41
C LEU A 262 23.36 -11.12 -1.02
N ARG A 263 24.67 -10.87 -0.93
CA ARG A 263 25.37 -10.65 0.33
C ARG A 263 24.85 -9.40 1.04
N GLU A 264 24.63 -8.30 0.33
CA GLU A 264 24.01 -7.09 0.89
C GLU A 264 22.62 -7.39 1.49
N LEU A 265 21.77 -8.10 0.74
CA LEU A 265 20.45 -8.51 1.21
C LEU A 265 20.55 -9.37 2.49
N CYS A 266 21.41 -10.38 2.50
CA CYS A 266 21.60 -11.24 3.67
C CYS A 266 22.11 -10.45 4.89
N LYS A 267 23.04 -9.50 4.72
CA LYS A 267 23.50 -8.61 5.80
C LYS A 267 22.37 -7.78 6.37
N GLU A 268 21.56 -7.18 5.49
CA GLU A 268 20.43 -6.34 5.91
C GLU A 268 19.39 -7.16 6.70
N LEU A 269 19.12 -8.40 6.28
CA LEU A 269 18.15 -9.27 6.95
C LEU A 269 18.67 -9.89 8.25
N LEU A 270 19.98 -10.17 8.35
CA LEU A 270 20.59 -10.75 9.55
C LEU A 270 20.70 -9.72 10.68
N GLY A 271 21.18 -8.51 10.36
CA GLY A 271 21.54 -7.50 11.34
C GLY A 271 22.80 -7.85 12.15
N PRO A 272 23.05 -7.13 13.26
CA PRO A 272 24.22 -7.36 14.10
C PRO A 272 24.15 -8.71 14.82
N VAL A 273 25.26 -9.46 14.76
CA VAL A 273 25.43 -10.77 15.42
C VAL A 273 25.93 -10.64 16.86
N HIS A 274 26.58 -9.53 17.18
CA HIS A 274 27.10 -9.21 18.51
C HIS A 274 26.37 -7.99 19.08
N LYS A 275 26.17 -7.95 20.40
CA LYS A 275 25.63 -6.77 21.12
C LYS A 275 26.70 -5.67 21.18
N SER A 276 27.10 -5.16 20.02
CA SER A 276 28.01 -4.02 19.89
C SER A 276 27.17 -2.78 19.58
N ALA A 277 27.60 -1.63 20.13
CA ALA A 277 27.02 -0.27 20.09
C ALA A 277 25.76 -0.05 19.23
N ALA A 278 24.79 0.68 19.80
CA ALA A 278 23.51 1.10 19.21
C ALA A 278 23.51 1.17 17.67
N THR A 279 23.16 0.04 17.04
CA THR A 279 22.99 -0.03 15.59
C THR A 279 21.62 0.52 15.24
N ALA A 280 21.51 1.38 14.23
CA ALA A 280 20.24 1.83 13.65
C ALA A 280 19.47 0.72 12.90
N TRP A 281 19.79 -0.55 13.18
CA TRP A 281 19.18 -1.70 12.54
C TRP A 281 17.89 -2.08 13.25
N GLU A 282 16.78 -2.04 12.50
CA GLU A 282 15.48 -2.48 12.98
C GLU A 282 15.27 -3.98 12.72
N PRO A 283 14.90 -4.78 13.75
CA PRO A 283 14.76 -6.23 13.63
C PRO A 283 13.53 -6.67 12.83
N SER A 284 12.60 -5.76 12.59
CA SER A 284 11.38 -6.02 11.83
C SER A 284 11.12 -4.92 10.81
N THR A 285 10.60 -5.33 9.64
CA THR A 285 10.12 -4.44 8.59
C THR A 285 8.66 -4.81 8.29
N LEU A 286 7.75 -3.84 8.37
CA LEU A 286 6.29 -4.06 8.17
C LEU A 286 5.72 -5.19 9.06
N GLY A 287 6.23 -5.34 10.28
CA GLY A 287 5.83 -6.41 11.21
C GLY A 287 6.42 -7.80 10.88
N LEU A 288 7.17 -7.93 9.78
CA LEU A 288 7.90 -9.16 9.43
C LEU A 288 9.27 -9.12 10.11
N ARG A 289 9.64 -10.21 10.80
CA ARG A 289 10.98 -10.33 11.39
C ARG A 289 12.00 -10.57 10.29
N LYS A 290 12.99 -9.68 10.16
CA LYS A 290 14.00 -9.76 9.10
C LYS A 290 14.75 -11.10 9.08
N ARG A 291 15.07 -11.62 10.28
CA ARG A 291 15.73 -12.92 10.44
C ARG A 291 14.84 -14.11 10.06
N GLU A 292 13.52 -13.99 10.12
CA GLU A 292 12.61 -15.01 9.61
C GLU A 292 12.57 -14.96 8.08
N LEU A 293 12.56 -13.77 7.48
CA LEU A 293 12.71 -13.61 6.03
C LEU A 293 14.05 -14.20 5.54
N LEU A 294 15.13 -14.01 6.28
CA LEU A 294 16.42 -14.63 5.95
C LEU A 294 16.33 -16.16 5.92
N ARG A 295 15.60 -16.79 6.84
CA ARG A 295 15.38 -18.25 6.82
C ARG A 295 14.63 -18.72 5.59
N GLU A 296 13.80 -17.89 4.99
CA GLU A 296 13.10 -18.21 3.74
C GLU A 296 13.97 -17.99 2.51
N VAL A 297 14.91 -17.03 2.57
CA VAL A 297 15.86 -16.73 1.50
C VAL A 297 16.97 -17.77 1.41
N LEU A 298 17.51 -18.24 2.54
CA LEU A 298 18.66 -19.17 2.56
C LEU A 298 18.44 -20.47 1.75
N PRO A 299 17.28 -21.17 1.82
CA PRO A 299 17.04 -22.36 1.01
C PRO A 299 17.12 -22.13 -0.50
N VAL A 300 16.79 -20.92 -0.97
CA VAL A 300 16.90 -20.55 -2.39
C VAL A 300 18.34 -20.61 -2.88
N MET A 301 19.31 -20.31 -2.02
CA MET A 301 20.72 -20.28 -2.37
C MET A 301 21.30 -21.68 -2.57
N VAL A 302 20.67 -22.71 -2.00
CA VAL A 302 21.11 -24.11 -2.11
C VAL A 302 20.95 -24.65 -3.54
N GLU A 303 20.02 -24.07 -4.31
CA GLU A 303 19.78 -24.45 -5.71
C GLU A 303 20.98 -24.18 -6.63
N ASN A 304 21.94 -23.34 -6.20
CA ASN A 304 23.12 -22.99 -6.97
C ASN A 304 24.41 -23.23 -6.17
N LEU A 305 25.24 -24.18 -6.62
CA LEU A 305 26.48 -24.60 -5.98
C LEU A 305 27.45 -23.44 -5.69
N ARG A 306 27.40 -22.36 -6.50
CA ARG A 306 28.23 -21.17 -6.32
C ARG A 306 28.01 -20.50 -4.95
N PHE A 307 26.81 -20.60 -4.39
CA PHE A 307 26.44 -19.90 -3.16
C PHE A 307 26.52 -20.77 -1.90
N GLN A 308 27.01 -22.01 -1.99
CA GLN A 308 27.14 -22.91 -0.83
C GLN A 308 27.92 -22.28 0.33
N ARG A 309 29.04 -21.62 0.04
CA ARG A 309 29.85 -20.95 1.08
C ARG A 309 29.08 -19.81 1.76
N LEU A 310 28.38 -19.02 0.96
CA LEU A 310 27.58 -17.89 1.45
C LEU A 310 26.41 -18.38 2.30
N PHE A 311 25.75 -19.45 1.86
CA PHE A 311 24.69 -20.11 2.60
C PHE A 311 25.16 -20.59 3.97
N THR A 312 26.26 -21.34 4.03
CA THR A 312 26.83 -21.83 5.30
C THR A 312 27.21 -20.67 6.23
N GLU A 313 27.86 -19.63 5.70
CA GLU A 313 28.24 -18.43 6.48
C GLU A 313 27.03 -17.81 7.20
N TYR A 314 25.93 -17.55 6.48
CA TYR A 314 24.74 -16.93 7.07
C TYR A 314 23.90 -17.89 7.91
N GLN A 315 23.86 -19.17 7.55
CA GLN A 315 23.17 -20.19 8.34
C GLN A 315 23.80 -20.34 9.73
N ASP A 316 25.13 -20.44 9.79
CA ASP A 316 25.88 -20.57 11.04
C ASP A 316 25.68 -19.35 11.94
N GLN A 317 25.75 -18.14 11.35
CA GLN A 317 25.51 -16.89 12.08
C GLN A 317 24.08 -16.79 12.62
N LEU A 318 23.10 -17.30 11.88
CA LEU A 318 21.70 -17.28 12.27
C LEU A 318 21.41 -18.28 13.40
N GLU A 319 22.04 -19.46 13.38
CA GLU A 319 21.94 -20.45 14.47
C GLU A 319 22.67 -20.00 15.74
N LEU A 320 23.82 -19.31 15.61
CA LEU A 320 24.51 -18.69 16.76
C LEU A 320 23.64 -17.68 17.51
N LEU A 321 22.72 -17.01 16.81
CA LEU A 321 21.77 -16.06 17.38
C LEU A 321 20.53 -16.73 18.00
N ARG A 322 20.30 -18.01 17.71
CA ARG A 322 19.19 -18.80 18.28
C ARG A 322 19.55 -19.42 19.62
N THR A 323 20.84 -19.70 19.82
CA THR A 323 21.38 -20.31 21.04
C THR A 323 21.67 -19.31 22.17
N LYS A 324 21.46 -18.01 21.92
CA LYS A 324 21.56 -16.90 22.89
C LYS A 324 20.19 -16.38 23.28
#